data_AF-A0A2A2QUF4-F1
#
_entry.id   AF-A0A2A2QUF4-F1
#
_cell.length_a   1.000
_cell.length_b   1.000
_cell.length_c   1.000
_cell.angle_alpha   90.00
_cell.angle_beta   90.00
_cell.angle_gamma   90.00
#
_symmetry.space_group_name_H-M   'P 1'
#
loop_
_entity.id
_entity.type
_entity.pdbx_description
1 polymer ?
#
loop_
_entity_poly.entity_id
_entity_poly.type
_entity_poly.pdbx_seq_one_letter_code
_entity_poly.pdbx_strand_id
1 'polypeptide(L)'
;MTMLQFFRCLLLGVIFPLALARGAELTEFHVRGGLPNVAAKIARGEEVRVAFLGGSITAAAGWRPMTLTTFQRAYPKTKFTEINAAVSGTGSDYGAPRLQRDVLRHRPDLLFVEFAVNDGSGSPRVEARMEGIVRQTWAANPHTDICFVYTVSDGMLKDLLAGSYQSTARSMENVAAHYAIPSFNFGVEIARRIAAATLVMTAPESVKADAEGRDAQGRLIFTRDKTHPTDAGHRVYAARLALALPQFLRAGAAGPHPLAKPLSTENWQRARIVSVAETDHDSQWQPVPPHDVHVTTQSGQNLVPPTWVAMEPGAKIAFRFKGTALGIVGLKGPENGQFRVTIDELPPETGTLFDSYSTPGRFYLARWFFSKPLADTEHRVTLELLATQIDKAAIMAKAGKLITDPKPYAAHGLYLSGFLVVGEPVGTKPP
;
A
#
# COMPACT_ATOMS: atom_id res chain seq x y z
N MET A 1 -26.66 -8.20 -77.70
CA MET A 1 -27.47 -7.09 -78.26
C MET A 1 -28.75 -7.07 -77.45
N THR A 2 -29.08 -6.08 -76.62
CA THR A 2 -29.05 -4.61 -76.74
C THR A 2 -29.06 -4.03 -75.31
N MET A 3 -28.16 -3.13 -74.92
CA MET A 3 -28.14 -1.67 -75.16
C MET A 3 -28.97 -0.86 -74.13
N LEU A 4 -28.25 -0.37 -73.11
CA LEU A 4 -28.26 0.97 -72.50
C LEU A 4 -29.58 1.76 -72.38
N GLN A 5 -29.99 2.08 -71.15
CA GLN A 5 -30.70 3.33 -70.84
C GLN A 5 -30.31 3.88 -69.47
N PHE A 6 -29.91 5.15 -69.46
CA PHE A 6 -29.48 5.96 -68.33
C PHE A 6 -30.65 6.28 -67.38
N PHE A 7 -30.41 6.19 -66.06
CA PHE A 7 -31.22 6.87 -65.05
C PHE A 7 -30.31 7.68 -64.12
N ARG A 8 -30.56 8.99 -64.03
CA ARG A 8 -29.96 9.91 -63.07
C ARG A 8 -30.63 9.69 -61.70
N CYS A 9 -29.88 9.25 -60.70
CA CYS A 9 -30.32 9.26 -59.30
C CYS A 9 -29.83 10.53 -58.59
N LEU A 10 -30.79 11.30 -58.07
CA LEU A 10 -30.59 12.45 -57.19
C LEU A 10 -30.27 11.91 -55.78
N LEU A 11 -29.07 12.17 -55.25
CA LEU A 11 -28.69 11.84 -53.87
C LEU A 11 -29.17 12.95 -52.92
N LEU A 12 -30.20 12.66 -52.12
CA LEU A 12 -30.54 13.43 -50.92
C LEU A 12 -29.65 12.92 -49.76
N GLY A 13 -28.66 13.72 -49.39
CA GLY A 13 -27.81 13.46 -48.23
C GLY A 13 -28.57 13.72 -46.93
N VAL A 14 -28.83 12.67 -46.17
CA VAL A 14 -29.28 12.77 -44.77
C VAL A 14 -28.03 12.83 -43.90
N ILE A 15 -27.75 13.99 -43.32
CA ILE A 15 -26.69 14.18 -42.33
C ILE A 15 -27.24 13.75 -40.98
N PHE A 16 -26.79 12.61 -40.45
CA PHE A 16 -26.97 12.28 -39.03
C PHE A 16 -25.93 13.07 -38.21
N PRO A 17 -26.32 13.85 -37.20
CA PRO A 17 -25.36 14.42 -36.28
C PRO A 17 -24.75 13.29 -35.45
N LEU A 18 -23.44 13.10 -35.59
CA LEU A 18 -22.65 12.19 -34.78
C LEU A 18 -22.61 12.77 -33.35
N ALA A 19 -23.52 12.34 -32.48
CA ALA A 19 -23.40 12.61 -31.06
C ALA A 19 -22.19 11.84 -30.54
N LEU A 20 -21.07 12.54 -30.32
CA LEU A 20 -19.96 12.00 -29.53
C LEU A 20 -20.52 11.62 -28.17
N ALA A 21 -20.58 10.32 -27.88
CA ALA A 21 -20.82 9.83 -26.54
C ALA A 21 -19.75 10.44 -25.61
N ARG A 22 -20.14 11.38 -24.75
CA ARG A 22 -19.33 11.77 -23.60
C ARG A 22 -19.12 10.49 -22.80
N GLY A 23 -17.88 10.00 -22.72
CA GLY A 23 -17.53 8.92 -21.80
C GLY A 23 -18.02 9.27 -20.40
N ALA A 24 -18.52 8.29 -19.65
CA ALA A 24 -19.00 8.51 -18.30
C ALA A 24 -17.90 9.19 -17.46
N GLU A 25 -18.26 10.28 -16.78
CA GLU A 25 -17.35 11.01 -15.90
C GLU A 25 -16.88 10.10 -14.75
N LEU A 26 -15.58 10.11 -14.44
CA LEU A 26 -15.05 9.36 -13.31
C LEU A 26 -15.69 9.85 -12.01
N THR A 27 -16.34 8.96 -11.27
CA THR A 27 -16.82 9.29 -9.92
C THR A 27 -15.66 9.29 -8.92
N GLU A 28 -15.66 10.24 -7.99
CA GLU A 28 -14.73 10.29 -6.86
C GLU A 28 -14.93 9.12 -5.89
N PHE A 29 -16.12 8.54 -5.81
CA PHE A 29 -16.39 7.47 -4.86
C PHE A 29 -17.49 6.53 -5.29
N HIS A 30 -17.50 5.36 -4.67
CA HIS A 30 -18.56 4.37 -4.77
C HIS A 30 -19.07 4.02 -3.37
N VAL A 31 -20.38 4.15 -3.15
CA VAL A 31 -20.99 3.94 -1.83
C VAL A 31 -21.06 2.45 -1.45
N ARG A 32 -21.41 1.58 -2.40
CA ARG A 32 -21.57 0.12 -2.21
C ARG A 32 -22.36 -0.23 -0.93
N GLY A 33 -21.86 -1.16 -0.13
CA GLY A 33 -22.43 -1.58 1.14
C GLY A 33 -22.30 -0.56 2.26
N GLY A 34 -21.60 0.57 2.05
CA GLY A 34 -21.47 1.63 3.04
C GLY A 34 -20.66 1.25 4.27
N LEU A 35 -20.89 1.97 5.36
CA LEU A 35 -20.28 1.78 6.69
C LEU A 35 -21.36 1.61 7.77
N PRO A 36 -22.23 0.59 7.66
CA PRO A 36 -23.42 0.50 8.47
C PRO A 36 -23.16 0.09 9.92
N ASN A 37 -22.10 -0.68 10.22
CA ASN A 37 -21.77 -1.06 11.59
C ASN A 37 -21.23 0.16 12.37
N VAL A 38 -20.38 0.96 11.74
CA VAL A 38 -19.88 2.23 12.29
C VAL A 38 -21.04 3.19 12.52
N ALA A 39 -21.94 3.35 11.55
CA ALA A 39 -23.12 4.19 11.71
C ALA A 39 -23.99 3.76 12.89
N ALA A 40 -24.18 2.44 13.08
CA ALA A 40 -24.93 1.91 14.21
C ALA A 40 -24.24 2.17 15.56
N LYS A 41 -22.90 2.05 15.64
CA LYS A 41 -22.15 2.40 16.87
C LYS A 41 -22.26 3.88 17.20
N ILE A 42 -22.11 4.75 16.20
CA ILE A 42 -22.28 6.21 16.34
C ILE A 42 -23.68 6.53 16.88
N ALA A 43 -24.73 5.90 16.32
CA ALA A 43 -26.11 6.12 16.77
C ALA A 43 -26.34 5.70 18.23
N ARG A 44 -25.61 4.69 18.72
CA ARG A 44 -25.64 4.24 20.12
C ARG A 44 -24.69 5.00 21.04
N GLY A 45 -23.86 5.90 20.51
CA GLY A 45 -22.83 6.63 21.29
C GLY A 45 -21.68 5.74 21.78
N GLU A 46 -21.47 4.58 21.16
CA GLU A 46 -20.37 3.66 21.50
C GLU A 46 -19.04 4.15 20.92
N GLU A 47 -17.92 3.84 21.57
CA GLU A 47 -16.59 4.15 21.04
C GLU A 47 -16.40 3.52 19.64
N VAL A 48 -15.91 4.30 18.68
CA VAL A 48 -15.52 3.84 17.35
C VAL A 48 -14.00 3.87 17.22
N ARG A 49 -13.41 2.70 16.98
CA ARG A 49 -11.98 2.53 16.72
C ARG A 49 -11.70 2.58 15.22
N VAL A 50 -10.95 3.57 14.77
CA VAL A 50 -10.67 3.82 13.36
C VAL A 50 -9.21 3.50 13.06
N ALA A 51 -8.99 2.44 12.29
CA ALA A 51 -7.68 2.04 11.81
C ALA A 51 -7.37 2.61 10.43
N PHE A 52 -6.11 3.02 10.25
CA PHE A 52 -5.59 3.51 8.99
C PHE A 52 -4.38 2.67 8.58
N LEU A 53 -4.58 1.78 7.64
CA LEU A 53 -3.57 0.90 7.09
C LEU A 53 -3.11 1.46 5.74
N GLY A 54 -1.86 1.92 5.66
CA GLY A 54 -1.34 2.46 4.41
C GLY A 54 0.15 2.78 4.41
N GLY A 55 0.58 3.49 3.37
CA GLY A 55 1.97 3.91 3.18
C GLY A 55 2.33 5.27 3.79
N SER A 56 3.30 5.95 3.19
CA SER A 56 3.84 7.23 3.68
C SER A 56 2.83 8.37 3.65
N ILE A 57 1.96 8.41 2.64
CA ILE A 57 0.90 9.43 2.53
C ILE A 57 -0.11 9.27 3.67
N THR A 58 -0.36 8.04 4.13
CA THR A 58 -1.19 7.75 5.30
C THR A 58 -0.46 8.05 6.61
N ALA A 59 0.87 7.87 6.67
CA ALA A 59 1.67 8.15 7.86
C ALA A 59 1.74 9.66 8.19
N ALA A 60 1.67 10.52 7.19
CA ALA A 60 1.71 11.97 7.33
C ALA A 60 0.66 12.52 8.31
N ALA A 61 0.95 13.68 8.92
CA ALA A 61 0.00 14.46 9.71
C ALA A 61 -1.03 15.18 8.81
N GLY A 62 -1.70 14.41 7.96
CA GLY A 62 -2.50 14.90 6.85
C GLY A 62 -3.92 14.35 6.84
N TRP A 63 -4.31 13.74 5.71
CA TRP A 63 -5.69 13.31 5.47
C TRP A 63 -6.23 12.37 6.57
N ARG A 64 -5.39 11.48 7.11
CA ARG A 64 -5.75 10.54 8.18
C ARG A 64 -6.23 11.25 9.46
N PRO A 65 -5.39 12.03 10.19
CA PRO A 65 -5.84 12.70 11.41
C PRO A 65 -6.91 13.76 11.13
N MET A 66 -6.93 14.38 9.94
CA MET A 66 -8.01 15.28 9.54
C MET A 66 -9.34 14.54 9.36
N THR A 67 -9.34 13.31 8.85
CA THR A 67 -10.53 12.46 8.72
C THR A 67 -11.07 12.07 10.09
N LEU A 68 -10.19 11.69 11.03
CA LEU A 68 -10.60 11.42 12.42
C LEU A 68 -11.22 12.68 13.07
N THR A 69 -10.62 13.84 12.84
CA THR A 69 -11.14 15.14 13.31
C THR A 69 -12.53 15.43 12.72
N THR A 70 -12.77 15.09 11.45
CA THR A 70 -14.09 15.22 10.81
C THR A 70 -15.13 14.38 11.54
N PHE A 71 -14.83 13.12 11.86
CA PHE A 71 -15.73 12.28 12.64
C PHE A 71 -16.03 12.86 14.03
N GLN A 72 -15.00 13.29 14.76
CA GLN A 72 -15.13 13.87 16.09
C GLN A 72 -16.01 15.13 16.09
N ARG A 73 -15.86 16.00 15.08
CA ARG A 73 -16.68 17.21 14.92
C ARG A 73 -18.12 16.89 14.54
N ALA A 74 -18.34 15.92 13.65
CA ALA A 74 -19.66 15.55 13.19
C ALA A 74 -20.47 14.80 14.27
N TYR A 75 -19.80 14.04 15.14
CA TYR A 75 -20.41 13.16 16.14
C TYR A 75 -19.79 13.37 17.53
N PRO A 76 -19.96 14.55 18.16
CA PRO A 76 -19.25 14.91 19.40
C PRO A 76 -19.62 14.06 20.62
N LYS A 77 -20.74 13.31 20.56
CA LYS A 77 -21.15 12.36 21.62
C LYS A 77 -20.47 11.00 21.52
N THR A 78 -19.80 10.71 20.39
CA THR A 78 -19.12 9.45 20.14
C THR A 78 -17.61 9.63 20.34
N LYS A 79 -16.98 8.76 21.13
CA LYS A 79 -15.53 8.73 21.24
C LYS A 79 -14.94 8.05 19.99
N PHE A 80 -13.99 8.71 19.34
CA PHE A 80 -13.20 8.11 18.25
C PHE A 80 -11.76 7.89 18.69
N THR A 81 -11.30 6.64 18.57
CA THR A 81 -9.94 6.24 18.91
C THR A 81 -9.19 5.87 17.64
N GLU A 82 -8.01 6.47 17.44
CA GLU A 82 -7.16 6.16 16.29
C GLU A 82 -6.34 4.89 16.49
N ILE A 83 -6.22 4.10 15.43
CA ILE A 83 -5.21 3.06 15.27
C ILE A 83 -4.36 3.42 14.04
N ASN A 84 -3.19 4.04 14.26
CA ASN A 84 -2.27 4.39 13.19
C ASN A 84 -1.42 3.17 12.81
N ALA A 85 -1.78 2.53 11.69
CA ALA A 85 -1.07 1.38 11.15
C ALA A 85 -0.37 1.72 9.83
N ALA A 86 0.05 2.97 9.63
CA ALA A 86 0.70 3.42 8.40
C ALA A 86 2.21 3.20 8.45
N VAL A 87 2.78 2.61 7.39
CA VAL A 87 4.20 2.29 7.30
C VAL A 87 4.77 2.82 5.99
N SER A 88 5.60 3.85 6.07
CA SER A 88 6.22 4.51 4.92
C SER A 88 6.95 3.54 3.99
N GLY A 89 6.80 3.73 2.68
CA GLY A 89 7.47 2.93 1.66
C GLY A 89 6.91 1.53 1.46
N THR A 90 5.76 1.19 2.06
CA THR A 90 5.19 -0.16 1.99
C THR A 90 3.82 -0.20 1.33
N GLY A 91 3.57 -1.29 0.60
CA GLY A 91 2.32 -1.61 -0.10
C GLY A 91 1.52 -2.72 0.57
N SER A 92 0.49 -3.20 -0.13
CA SER A 92 -0.39 -4.28 0.32
C SER A 92 0.35 -5.62 0.54
N ASP A 93 1.48 -5.82 -0.11
CA ASP A 93 2.41 -6.94 0.07
C ASP A 93 3.11 -6.97 1.43
N TYR A 94 3.08 -5.85 2.17
CA TYR A 94 3.46 -5.81 3.58
C TYR A 94 2.26 -5.57 4.50
N GLY A 95 1.26 -4.81 4.02
CA GLY A 95 0.01 -4.57 4.73
C GLY A 95 -0.72 -5.85 5.12
N ALA A 96 -0.85 -6.80 4.19
CA ALA A 96 -1.54 -8.07 4.44
C ALA A 96 -0.82 -8.95 5.49
N PRO A 97 0.50 -9.22 5.40
CA PRO A 97 1.19 -10.03 6.41
C PRO A 97 1.23 -9.45 7.83
N ARG A 98 1.20 -8.12 7.99
CA ARG A 98 1.27 -7.48 9.32
C ARG A 98 -0.09 -7.14 9.92
N LEU A 99 -1.17 -7.39 9.20
CA LEU A 99 -2.50 -6.92 9.53
C LEU A 99 -2.93 -7.34 10.95
N GLN A 100 -2.67 -8.60 11.32
CA GLN A 100 -2.98 -9.10 12.66
C GLN A 100 -2.26 -8.29 13.76
N ARG A 101 -0.98 -8.02 13.57
CA ARG A 101 -0.10 -7.32 14.53
C ARG A 101 -0.43 -5.84 14.63
N ASP A 102 -0.73 -5.17 13.52
CA ASP A 102 -0.82 -3.70 13.50
C ASP A 102 -2.25 -3.18 13.55
N VAL A 103 -3.24 -4.03 13.22
CA VAL A 103 -4.63 -3.63 13.07
C VAL A 103 -5.55 -4.53 13.89
N LEU A 104 -5.63 -5.83 13.59
CA LEU A 104 -6.71 -6.68 14.11
C LEU A 104 -6.64 -6.90 15.62
N ARG A 105 -5.44 -7.01 16.20
CA ARG A 105 -5.27 -7.09 17.67
C ARG A 105 -5.89 -5.90 18.41
N HIS A 106 -6.05 -4.75 17.74
CA HIS A 106 -6.62 -3.54 18.29
C HIS A 106 -8.15 -3.48 18.12
N ARG A 107 -8.78 -4.50 17.51
CA ARG A 107 -10.23 -4.62 17.31
C ARG A 107 -10.86 -3.35 16.70
N PRO A 108 -10.50 -2.99 15.46
CA PRO A 108 -11.05 -1.81 14.79
C PRO A 108 -12.53 -2.02 14.45
N ASP A 109 -13.29 -0.92 14.48
CA ASP A 109 -14.67 -0.87 13.96
C ASP A 109 -14.70 -0.39 12.51
N LEU A 110 -13.72 0.44 12.13
CA LEU A 110 -13.52 0.95 10.78
C LEU A 110 -12.06 0.76 10.37
N LEU A 111 -11.83 0.20 9.19
CA LEU A 111 -10.51 0.09 8.57
C LEU A 111 -10.46 0.86 7.25
N PHE A 112 -9.68 1.94 7.20
CA PHE A 112 -9.26 2.54 5.94
C PHE A 112 -8.03 1.83 5.39
N VAL A 113 -8.05 1.45 4.10
CA VAL A 113 -6.93 0.81 3.41
C VAL A 113 -6.47 1.69 2.25
N GLU A 114 -5.17 2.05 2.23
CA GLU A 114 -4.57 2.98 1.27
C GLU A 114 -3.21 2.47 0.79
N PHE A 115 -3.16 1.88 -0.42
CA PHE A 115 -1.92 1.39 -1.01
C PHE A 115 -1.75 1.74 -2.49
N ALA A 116 -2.64 2.58 -3.06
CA ALA A 116 -2.72 2.81 -4.50
C ALA A 116 -1.38 3.29 -5.10
N VAL A 117 -0.69 4.22 -4.41
CA VAL A 117 0.63 4.72 -4.81
C VAL A 117 1.72 3.69 -4.55
N ASN A 118 1.68 2.97 -3.43
CA ASN A 118 2.75 2.06 -3.00
C ASN A 118 2.79 0.73 -3.76
N ASP A 119 1.64 0.27 -4.26
CA ASP A 119 1.57 -0.98 -5.05
C ASP A 119 2.05 -0.79 -6.50
N GLY A 120 2.29 0.45 -6.91
CA GLY A 120 2.91 0.79 -8.20
C GLY A 120 1.98 0.61 -9.39
N SER A 121 1.81 -0.62 -9.87
CA SER A 121 0.98 -0.95 -11.04
C SER A 121 -0.07 -2.00 -10.72
N GLY A 122 -1.27 -1.81 -11.28
CA GLY A 122 -2.36 -2.78 -11.15
C GLY A 122 -1.95 -4.16 -11.64
N SER A 123 -2.34 -5.19 -10.90
CA SER A 123 -2.07 -6.59 -11.24
C SER A 123 -2.95 -7.54 -10.42
N PRO A 124 -3.13 -8.80 -10.85
CA PRO A 124 -3.79 -9.83 -10.04
C PRO A 124 -3.16 -10.03 -8.66
N ARG A 125 -1.85 -9.75 -8.52
CA ARG A 125 -1.17 -9.79 -7.22
C ARG A 125 -1.66 -8.71 -6.26
N VAL A 126 -1.94 -7.51 -6.75
CA VAL A 126 -2.54 -6.43 -5.94
C VAL A 126 -3.94 -6.85 -5.49
N GLU A 127 -4.73 -7.45 -6.38
CA GLU A 127 -6.06 -7.98 -6.04
C GLU A 127 -5.98 -9.04 -4.94
N ALA A 128 -5.10 -10.03 -5.10
CA ALA A 128 -4.89 -11.09 -4.11
C ALA A 128 -4.46 -10.55 -2.73
N ARG A 129 -3.61 -9.53 -2.68
CA ARG A 129 -3.14 -8.90 -1.44
C ARG A 129 -4.24 -8.10 -0.75
N MET A 130 -4.95 -7.27 -1.51
CA MET A 130 -6.06 -6.46 -1.01
C MET A 130 -7.23 -7.32 -0.55
N GLU A 131 -7.56 -8.37 -1.30
CA GLU A 131 -8.52 -9.39 -0.89
C GLU A 131 -8.06 -10.09 0.39
N GLY A 132 -6.77 -10.41 0.52
CA GLY A 132 -6.20 -10.95 1.75
C GLY A 132 -6.50 -10.09 2.97
N ILE A 133 -6.35 -8.76 2.85
CA ILE A 133 -6.68 -7.81 3.91
C ILE A 133 -8.15 -7.91 4.30
N VAL A 134 -9.07 -7.82 3.31
CA VAL A 134 -10.51 -7.91 3.55
C VAL A 134 -10.88 -9.19 4.27
N ARG A 135 -10.38 -10.33 3.75
CA ARG A 135 -10.75 -11.64 4.25
C ARG A 135 -10.20 -11.89 5.64
N GLN A 136 -8.99 -11.45 5.95
CA GLN A 136 -8.43 -11.50 7.30
C GLN A 136 -9.26 -10.64 8.27
N THR A 137 -9.59 -9.41 7.88
CA THR A 137 -10.39 -8.49 8.72
C THR A 137 -11.74 -9.10 9.08
N TRP A 138 -12.50 -9.62 8.10
CA TRP A 138 -13.83 -10.18 8.36
C TRP A 138 -13.82 -11.57 8.98
N ALA A 139 -12.76 -12.35 8.78
CA ALA A 139 -12.56 -13.59 9.53
C ALA A 139 -12.29 -13.31 11.02
N ALA A 140 -11.57 -12.24 11.35
CA ALA A 140 -11.30 -11.85 12.73
C ALA A 140 -12.49 -11.16 13.40
N ASN A 141 -13.19 -10.29 12.67
CA ASN A 141 -14.42 -9.64 13.13
C ASN A 141 -15.30 -9.25 11.94
N PRO A 142 -16.41 -9.96 11.68
CA PRO A 142 -17.29 -9.64 10.56
C PRO A 142 -18.04 -8.31 10.74
N HIS A 143 -18.00 -7.67 11.91
CA HIS A 143 -18.61 -6.35 12.13
C HIS A 143 -17.68 -5.16 11.87
N THR A 144 -16.43 -5.40 11.46
CA THR A 144 -15.52 -4.31 11.07
C THR A 144 -15.87 -3.81 9.67
N ASP A 145 -16.25 -2.55 9.54
CA ASP A 145 -16.44 -1.91 8.24
C ASP A 145 -15.09 -1.57 7.61
N ILE A 146 -15.00 -1.64 6.28
CA ILE A 146 -13.79 -1.36 5.50
C ILE A 146 -14.10 -0.24 4.50
N CYS A 147 -13.15 0.66 4.27
CA CYS A 147 -13.20 1.66 3.21
C CYS A 147 -11.86 1.70 2.47
N PHE A 148 -11.89 1.55 1.15
CA PHE A 148 -10.69 1.73 0.34
C PHE A 148 -10.53 3.18 -0.05
N VAL A 149 -9.31 3.71 0.07
CA VAL A 149 -9.00 5.06 -0.38
C VAL A 149 -7.80 5.03 -1.32
N TYR A 150 -7.85 5.85 -2.38
CA TYR A 150 -6.83 5.85 -3.42
C TYR A 150 -6.17 7.23 -3.50
N THR A 151 -4.92 7.30 -3.06
CA THR A 151 -4.07 8.48 -3.23
C THR A 151 -3.49 8.52 -4.65
N VAL A 152 -2.90 9.65 -5.04
CA VAL A 152 -2.32 9.85 -6.38
C VAL A 152 -0.91 10.41 -6.30
N SER A 153 -0.04 9.93 -7.20
CA SER A 153 1.27 10.48 -7.51
C SER A 153 1.33 10.96 -8.97
N ASP A 154 2.35 11.74 -9.32
CA ASP A 154 2.47 12.42 -10.61
C ASP A 154 2.38 11.43 -11.78
N GLY A 155 3.09 10.30 -11.68
CA GLY A 155 3.09 9.24 -12.69
C GLY A 155 1.73 8.56 -12.91
N MET A 156 0.78 8.72 -11.99
CA MET A 156 -0.55 8.13 -12.08
C MET A 156 -1.60 9.08 -12.68
N LEU A 157 -1.28 10.37 -12.84
CA LEU A 157 -2.22 11.36 -13.34
C LEU A 157 -2.66 11.12 -14.78
N LYS A 158 -1.81 10.48 -15.60
CA LYS A 158 -2.12 10.20 -17.01
C LYS A 158 -3.45 9.46 -17.16
N ASP A 159 -3.68 8.42 -16.35
CA ASP A 159 -4.92 7.64 -16.40
C ASP A 159 -6.13 8.52 -16.02
N LEU A 160 -6.01 9.26 -14.92
CA LEU A 160 -7.08 10.11 -14.39
C LEU A 160 -7.48 11.24 -15.35
N LEU A 161 -6.49 11.91 -15.95
CA LEU A 161 -6.72 12.96 -16.95
C LEU A 161 -7.31 12.39 -18.26
N ALA A 162 -7.09 11.10 -18.54
CA ALA A 162 -7.71 10.38 -19.64
C ALA A 162 -9.10 9.81 -19.31
N GLY A 163 -9.65 10.10 -18.12
CA GLY A 163 -10.97 9.60 -17.71
C GLY A 163 -10.98 8.14 -17.25
N SER A 164 -9.83 7.60 -16.81
CA SER A 164 -9.71 6.26 -16.21
C SER A 164 -9.15 6.33 -14.78
N TYR A 165 -9.53 5.41 -13.88
CA TYR A 165 -8.82 5.29 -12.60
C TYR A 165 -7.38 4.82 -12.81
N GLN A 166 -6.49 5.14 -11.88
CA GLN A 166 -5.13 4.60 -11.84
C GLN A 166 -5.16 3.07 -11.97
N SER A 167 -4.19 2.48 -12.67
CA SER A 167 -4.13 1.01 -12.83
C SER A 167 -4.23 0.22 -11.52
N THR A 168 -3.56 0.67 -10.46
CA THR A 168 -3.64 0.08 -9.12
C THR A 168 -5.04 0.19 -8.53
N ALA A 169 -5.66 1.36 -8.61
CA ALA A 169 -7.03 1.59 -8.16
C ALA A 169 -8.02 0.70 -8.91
N ARG A 170 -7.85 0.43 -10.21
CA ARG A 170 -8.71 -0.51 -10.95
C ARG A 170 -8.67 -1.94 -10.37
N SER A 171 -7.49 -2.45 -10.04
CA SER A 171 -7.36 -3.74 -9.35
C SER A 171 -8.02 -3.72 -7.97
N MET A 172 -7.83 -2.65 -7.19
CA MET A 172 -8.45 -2.51 -5.87
C MET A 172 -9.98 -2.40 -5.96
N GLU A 173 -10.50 -1.75 -7.00
CA GLU A 173 -11.93 -1.65 -7.27
C GLU A 173 -12.57 -2.98 -7.63
N ASN A 174 -11.85 -3.90 -8.28
CA ASN A 174 -12.35 -5.27 -8.50
C ASN A 174 -12.64 -5.97 -7.16
N VAL A 175 -11.71 -5.85 -6.20
CA VAL A 175 -11.90 -6.36 -4.83
C VAL A 175 -13.03 -5.62 -4.12
N ALA A 176 -13.07 -4.29 -4.21
CA ALA A 176 -14.10 -3.48 -3.56
C ALA A 176 -15.51 -3.82 -4.07
N ALA A 177 -15.67 -4.01 -5.39
CA ALA A 177 -16.92 -4.42 -6.00
C ALA A 177 -17.35 -5.81 -5.55
N HIS A 178 -16.42 -6.78 -5.55
CA HIS A 178 -16.69 -8.17 -5.15
C HIS A 178 -17.17 -8.29 -3.71
N TYR A 179 -16.62 -7.48 -2.80
CA TYR A 179 -16.96 -7.46 -1.38
C TYR A 179 -17.92 -6.33 -0.98
N ALA A 180 -18.48 -5.57 -1.93
CA ALA A 180 -19.33 -4.42 -1.68
C ALA A 180 -18.74 -3.36 -0.72
N ILE A 181 -17.42 -3.17 -0.75
CA ILE A 181 -16.69 -2.21 0.09
C ILE A 181 -16.77 -0.79 -0.50
N PRO A 182 -17.16 0.24 0.27
CA PRO A 182 -17.10 1.62 -0.20
C PRO A 182 -15.67 2.02 -0.55
N SER A 183 -15.53 2.87 -1.57
CA SER A 183 -14.23 3.36 -1.99
C SER A 183 -14.24 4.84 -2.35
N PHE A 184 -13.10 5.51 -2.13
CA PHE A 184 -12.90 6.93 -2.43
C PHE A 184 -11.57 7.16 -3.15
N ASN A 185 -11.61 7.74 -4.36
CA ASN A 185 -10.45 8.09 -5.16
C ASN A 185 -10.14 9.59 -5.05
N PHE A 186 -9.11 9.95 -4.28
CA PHE A 186 -8.68 11.33 -4.17
C PHE A 186 -8.17 11.91 -5.49
N GLY A 187 -7.63 11.06 -6.37
CA GLY A 187 -7.02 11.48 -7.63
C GLY A 187 -7.98 12.14 -8.60
N VAL A 188 -9.29 11.82 -8.54
CA VAL A 188 -10.30 12.39 -9.43
C VAL A 188 -10.42 13.91 -9.25
N GLU A 189 -10.54 14.39 -8.00
CA GLU A 189 -10.58 15.82 -7.73
C GLU A 189 -9.26 16.52 -8.10
N ILE A 190 -8.12 15.85 -7.87
CA ILE A 190 -6.81 16.41 -8.22
C ILE A 190 -6.71 16.60 -9.73
N ALA A 191 -7.06 15.59 -10.52
CA ALA A 191 -7.08 15.67 -11.99
C ALA A 191 -8.05 16.75 -12.48
N ARG A 192 -9.23 16.87 -11.87
CA ARG A 192 -10.20 17.92 -12.19
C ARG A 192 -9.62 19.33 -11.96
N ARG A 193 -8.94 19.56 -10.83
CA ARG A 193 -8.32 20.86 -10.51
C ARG A 193 -7.12 21.19 -11.40
N ILE A 194 -6.35 20.17 -11.81
CA ILE A 194 -5.26 20.32 -12.80
C ILE A 194 -5.84 20.75 -14.15
N ALA A 195 -6.87 20.05 -14.64
CA ALA A 195 -7.54 20.39 -15.89
C ALA A 195 -8.15 21.81 -15.87
N ALA A 196 -8.63 22.25 -14.71
CA ALA A 196 -9.12 23.61 -14.50
C ALA A 196 -8.03 24.66 -14.21
N ALA A 197 -6.74 24.28 -14.24
CA ALA A 197 -5.59 25.14 -13.92
C ALA A 197 -5.66 25.81 -12.54
N THR A 198 -6.34 25.21 -11.56
CA THR A 198 -6.45 25.70 -10.17
C THR A 198 -5.51 25.00 -9.19
N LEU A 199 -4.83 23.94 -9.66
CA LEU A 199 -3.86 23.15 -8.91
C LEU A 199 -2.72 22.75 -9.84
N VAL A 200 -1.49 22.77 -9.33
CA VAL A 200 -0.32 22.17 -10.00
C VAL A 200 0.07 20.90 -9.26
N MET A 201 0.36 19.84 -9.99
CA MET A 201 0.73 18.57 -9.36
C MET A 201 2.01 18.70 -8.52
N THR A 202 3.02 19.36 -9.08
CA THR A 202 4.32 19.51 -8.44
C THR A 202 4.90 20.89 -8.72
N ALA A 203 5.49 21.51 -7.70
CA ALA A 203 6.38 22.66 -7.88
C ALA A 203 7.61 22.51 -6.96
N PRO A 204 8.83 22.84 -7.42
CA PRO A 204 10.03 22.71 -6.61
C PRO A 204 10.00 23.68 -5.42
N GLU A 205 10.83 23.42 -4.40
CA GLU A 205 10.92 24.26 -3.19
C GLU A 205 11.24 25.74 -3.47
N SER A 206 11.90 26.04 -4.59
CA SER A 206 12.17 27.41 -5.03
C SER A 206 10.90 28.20 -5.38
N VAL A 207 9.79 27.52 -5.67
CA VAL A 207 8.47 28.16 -5.88
C VAL A 207 7.81 28.37 -4.52
N LYS A 208 7.83 29.62 -4.05
CA LYS A 208 7.18 30.02 -2.80
C LYS A 208 5.67 29.76 -2.85
N ALA A 209 5.14 29.30 -1.73
CA ALA A 209 3.71 29.17 -1.51
C ALA A 209 3.23 30.24 -0.53
N ASP A 210 2.00 30.73 -0.71
CA ASP A 210 1.29 31.51 0.32
C ASP A 210 0.87 30.64 1.52
N ALA A 211 0.19 31.25 2.51
CA ALA A 211 -0.27 30.54 3.71
C ALA A 211 -1.26 29.42 3.40
N GLU A 212 -2.01 29.54 2.32
CA GLU A 212 -2.97 28.55 1.84
C GLU A 212 -2.33 27.44 1.01
N GLY A 213 -1.05 27.57 0.65
CA GLY A 213 -0.27 26.62 -0.12
C GLY A 213 -0.36 26.83 -1.64
N ARG A 214 -0.61 28.05 -2.10
CA ARG A 214 -0.76 28.40 -3.53
C ARG A 214 0.46 29.13 -4.07
N ASP A 215 0.75 28.92 -5.35
CA ASP A 215 1.78 29.65 -6.07
C ASP A 215 1.35 31.10 -6.39
N ALA A 216 2.25 31.87 -6.99
CA ALA A 216 1.99 33.26 -7.39
C ALA A 216 0.86 33.43 -8.42
N GLN A 217 0.41 32.35 -9.06
CA GLN A 217 -0.72 32.33 -9.98
C GLN A 217 -2.02 31.91 -9.28
N GLY A 218 -1.99 31.72 -7.95
CA GLY A 218 -3.15 31.31 -7.16
C GLY A 218 -3.48 29.82 -7.27
N ARG A 219 -2.59 29.00 -7.85
CA ARG A 219 -2.81 27.56 -8.02
C ARG A 219 -2.28 26.81 -6.80
N LEU A 220 -3.04 25.87 -6.27
CA LEU A 220 -2.60 25.05 -5.14
C LEU A 220 -1.42 24.16 -5.55
N ILE A 221 -0.33 24.17 -4.77
CA ILE A 221 0.83 23.30 -5.00
C ILE A 221 0.58 21.97 -4.28
N PHE A 222 0.31 20.92 -5.05
CA PHE A 222 -0.15 19.67 -4.48
C PHE A 222 1.00 18.84 -3.88
N THR A 223 2.13 18.70 -4.56
CA THR A 223 3.35 18.04 -4.05
C THR A 223 4.60 18.89 -4.30
N ARG A 224 5.68 18.54 -3.59
CA ARG A 224 7.04 19.06 -3.84
C ARG A 224 7.96 18.04 -4.51
N ASP A 225 7.62 16.76 -4.39
CA ASP A 225 8.47 15.63 -4.77
C ASP A 225 7.76 14.64 -5.71
N LYS A 226 6.66 15.07 -6.33
CA LYS A 226 5.82 14.28 -7.25
C LYS A 226 4.99 13.17 -6.60
N THR A 227 5.07 12.99 -5.28
CA THR A 227 4.43 11.86 -4.58
C THR A 227 3.66 12.28 -3.35
N HIS A 228 4.31 12.98 -2.42
CA HIS A 228 3.75 13.29 -1.11
C HIS A 228 2.99 14.63 -1.16
N PRO A 229 1.70 14.63 -0.79
CA PRO A 229 0.94 15.87 -0.71
C PRO A 229 1.55 16.85 0.29
N THR A 230 1.53 18.14 -0.03
CA THR A 230 1.75 19.22 0.94
C THR A 230 0.60 19.26 1.95
N ASP A 231 0.72 20.08 3.00
CA ASP A 231 -0.39 20.33 3.93
C ASP A 231 -1.66 20.80 3.18
N ALA A 232 -1.50 21.63 2.16
CA ALA A 232 -2.60 22.08 1.31
C ALA A 232 -3.20 20.93 0.49
N GLY A 233 -2.36 20.03 -0.05
CA GLY A 233 -2.82 18.82 -0.74
C GLY A 233 -3.60 17.89 0.19
N HIS A 234 -3.12 17.67 1.41
CA HIS A 234 -3.83 16.88 2.42
C HIS A 234 -5.17 17.51 2.85
N ARG A 235 -5.26 18.85 2.91
CA ARG A 235 -6.54 19.54 3.13
C ARG A 235 -7.55 19.26 2.01
N VAL A 236 -7.12 19.21 0.75
CA VAL A 236 -7.99 18.83 -0.37
C VAL A 236 -8.51 17.41 -0.18
N TYR A 237 -7.63 16.45 0.11
CA TYR A 237 -8.03 15.06 0.38
C TYR A 237 -9.09 14.99 1.49
N ALA A 238 -8.78 15.53 2.68
CA ALA A 238 -9.68 15.46 3.82
C ALA A 238 -11.04 16.13 3.56
N ALA A 239 -11.04 17.30 2.90
CA ALA A 239 -12.28 18.02 2.59
C ALA A 239 -13.18 17.24 1.64
N ARG A 240 -12.62 16.55 0.63
CA ARG A 240 -13.41 15.75 -0.31
C ARG A 240 -13.96 14.48 0.34
N LEU A 241 -13.16 13.76 1.12
CA LEU A 241 -13.63 12.57 1.84
C LEU A 241 -14.72 12.94 2.85
N ALA A 242 -14.59 14.07 3.55
CA ALA A 242 -15.60 14.55 4.49
C ALA A 242 -17.01 14.71 3.86
N LEU A 243 -17.09 15.05 2.58
CA LEU A 243 -18.35 15.18 1.85
C LEU A 243 -18.96 13.80 1.45
N ALA A 244 -18.12 12.78 1.29
CA ALA A 244 -18.55 11.42 0.96
C ALA A 244 -18.94 10.60 2.20
N LEU A 245 -18.28 10.82 3.35
CA LEU A 245 -18.51 10.05 4.59
C LEU A 245 -19.99 9.92 4.99
N PRO A 246 -20.83 10.98 4.96
CA PRO A 246 -22.24 10.85 5.30
C PRO A 246 -23.01 9.92 4.36
N GLN A 247 -22.58 9.78 3.10
CA GLN A 247 -23.21 8.89 2.13
C GLN A 247 -22.86 7.43 2.43
N PHE A 248 -21.61 7.17 2.83
CA PHE A 248 -21.19 5.84 3.27
C PHE A 248 -21.91 5.40 4.54
N LEU A 249 -22.05 6.30 5.54
CA LEU A 249 -22.72 5.98 6.80
C LEU A 249 -24.24 5.76 6.68
N ARG A 250 -24.89 6.28 5.63
CA ARG A 250 -26.33 6.09 5.38
C ARG A 250 -26.66 4.84 4.57
N ALA A 251 -25.66 4.17 4.00
CA ALA A 251 -25.86 3.03 3.14
C ALA A 251 -25.63 1.70 3.88
N GLY A 252 -26.30 0.65 3.38
CA GLY A 252 -26.22 -0.69 3.94
C GLY A 252 -27.11 -0.90 5.17
N ALA A 253 -27.00 -2.09 5.75
CA ALA A 253 -27.67 -2.47 6.99
C ALA A 253 -26.63 -3.04 7.95
N ALA A 254 -26.73 -2.68 9.23
CA ALA A 254 -25.75 -3.12 10.24
C ALA A 254 -25.87 -4.64 10.45
N GLY A 255 -24.73 -5.31 10.57
CA GLY A 255 -24.67 -6.76 10.62
C GLY A 255 -23.29 -7.29 10.23
N PRO A 256 -23.09 -8.61 10.38
CA PRO A 256 -21.85 -9.24 9.95
C PRO A 256 -21.70 -9.14 8.43
N HIS A 257 -20.54 -8.69 7.95
CA HIS A 257 -20.17 -8.72 6.56
C HIS A 257 -19.96 -10.17 6.08
N PRO A 258 -20.63 -10.61 5.01
CA PRO A 258 -20.49 -11.96 4.51
C PRO A 258 -19.11 -12.15 3.85
N LEU A 259 -18.42 -13.21 4.25
CA LEU A 259 -17.19 -13.62 3.59
C LEU A 259 -17.54 -14.39 2.30
N ALA A 260 -17.69 -13.66 1.18
CA ALA A 260 -17.96 -14.26 -0.13
C ALA A 260 -16.90 -15.31 -0.53
N LYS A 261 -17.21 -16.12 -1.55
CA LYS A 261 -16.18 -16.97 -2.20
C LYS A 261 -15.02 -16.06 -2.63
N PRO A 262 -13.76 -16.50 -2.49
CA PRO A 262 -12.63 -15.69 -2.92
C PRO A 262 -12.74 -15.28 -4.38
N LEU A 263 -12.42 -14.02 -4.68
CA LEU A 263 -12.21 -13.48 -6.02
C LEU A 263 -10.97 -14.13 -6.65
N SER A 264 -9.89 -14.27 -5.89
CA SER A 264 -8.64 -14.92 -6.30
C SER A 264 -8.38 -16.21 -5.53
N THR A 265 -7.98 -17.27 -6.24
CA THR A 265 -7.47 -18.50 -5.63
C THR A 265 -6.11 -18.28 -4.95
N GLU A 266 -5.40 -17.21 -5.31
CA GLU A 266 -4.09 -16.83 -4.75
C GLU A 266 -4.20 -15.77 -3.65
N ASN A 267 -5.40 -15.53 -3.11
CA ASN A 267 -5.61 -14.50 -2.09
C ASN A 267 -4.71 -14.65 -0.86
N TRP A 268 -4.35 -13.51 -0.26
CA TRP A 268 -3.42 -13.44 0.87
C TRP A 268 -4.15 -13.54 2.22
N GLN A 269 -5.24 -14.30 2.32
CA GLN A 269 -5.98 -14.46 3.58
C GLN A 269 -5.11 -15.10 4.67
N ARG A 270 -4.18 -15.99 4.30
CA ARG A 270 -3.21 -16.62 5.22
C ARG A 270 -1.87 -15.89 5.28
N ALA A 271 -1.81 -14.63 4.84
CA ALA A 271 -0.57 -13.89 4.87
C ALA A 271 -0.20 -13.51 6.31
N ARG A 272 1.04 -13.81 6.73
CA ARG A 272 1.58 -13.42 8.05
C ARG A 272 3.08 -13.18 8.00
N ILE A 273 3.58 -12.52 9.05
CA ILE A 273 5.00 -12.46 9.36
C ILE A 273 5.36 -13.64 10.27
N VAL A 274 6.42 -14.36 9.93
CA VAL A 274 7.13 -15.29 10.84
C VAL A 274 8.40 -14.56 11.28
N SER A 275 8.48 -14.19 12.56
CA SER A 275 9.65 -13.48 13.10
C SER A 275 10.88 -14.37 13.14
N VAL A 276 12.08 -13.79 13.13
CA VAL A 276 13.33 -14.56 13.28
C VAL A 276 13.34 -15.37 14.59
N ALA A 277 12.74 -14.85 15.66
CA ALA A 277 12.64 -15.54 16.95
C ALA A 277 11.84 -16.85 16.87
N GLU A 278 10.86 -16.95 15.96
CA GLU A 278 10.05 -18.15 15.73
C GLU A 278 10.80 -19.24 14.94
N THR A 279 11.93 -18.89 14.31
CA THR A 279 12.71 -19.77 13.41
C THR A 279 13.89 -20.46 14.11
N ASP A 280 14.48 -21.44 13.42
CA ASP A 280 15.77 -22.04 13.80
C ASP A 280 16.90 -21.18 13.24
N HIS A 281 17.38 -20.23 14.03
CA HIS A 281 18.48 -19.33 13.69
C HIS A 281 19.73 -19.68 14.50
N ASP A 282 20.89 -19.58 13.88
CA ASP A 282 22.16 -19.82 14.58
C ASP A 282 22.53 -18.65 15.54
N SER A 283 23.59 -18.85 16.33
CA SER A 283 24.03 -17.88 17.33
C SER A 283 24.61 -16.58 16.74
N GLN A 284 24.78 -16.48 15.42
CA GLN A 284 25.28 -15.26 14.77
C GLN A 284 24.18 -14.21 14.64
N TRP A 285 22.91 -14.63 14.70
CA TRP A 285 21.77 -13.73 14.71
C TRP A 285 21.56 -13.15 16.10
N GLN A 286 21.62 -11.82 16.19
CA GLN A 286 21.44 -11.08 17.44
C GLN A 286 20.23 -10.14 17.36
N PRO A 287 19.42 -10.02 18.42
CA PRO A 287 18.30 -9.09 18.42
C PRO A 287 18.80 -7.64 18.40
N VAL A 288 18.21 -6.81 17.54
CA VAL A 288 18.46 -5.36 17.51
C VAL A 288 17.57 -4.70 18.56
N PRO A 289 18.13 -3.89 19.48
CA PRO A 289 17.34 -3.19 20.49
C PRO A 289 16.26 -2.29 19.87
N PRO A 290 15.05 -2.20 20.45
CA PRO A 290 13.97 -1.36 19.90
C PRO A 290 14.31 0.13 19.79
N HIS A 291 15.25 0.62 20.60
CA HIS A 291 15.70 2.02 20.62
C HIS A 291 16.97 2.24 19.78
N ASP A 292 17.45 1.23 19.06
CA ASP A 292 18.59 1.35 18.18
C ASP A 292 18.30 2.32 17.01
N VAL A 293 19.32 3.02 16.54
CA VAL A 293 19.21 3.96 15.42
C VAL A 293 18.70 3.27 14.15
N HIS A 294 19.06 2.00 13.93
CA HIS A 294 18.59 1.21 12.79
C HIS A 294 17.06 1.05 12.80
N VAL A 295 16.47 0.85 13.98
CA VAL A 295 15.02 0.65 14.14
C VAL A 295 14.27 1.99 14.16
N THR A 296 14.85 3.00 14.80
CA THR A 296 14.18 4.28 15.07
C THR A 296 14.24 5.29 13.93
N THR A 297 15.12 5.09 12.93
CA THR A 297 15.18 5.96 11.74
C THR A 297 13.91 5.92 10.89
N GLN A 298 13.15 4.84 10.96
CA GLN A 298 11.81 4.78 10.39
C GLN A 298 10.84 5.57 11.27
N SER A 299 10.56 6.82 10.87
CA SER A 299 9.67 7.71 11.61
C SER A 299 8.27 7.10 11.82
N GLY A 300 7.79 7.11 13.07
CA GLY A 300 6.50 6.57 13.49
C GLY A 300 6.65 5.58 14.66
N GLN A 301 5.61 5.43 15.48
CA GLN A 301 5.67 4.58 16.68
C GLN A 301 5.46 3.11 16.34
N ASN A 302 6.38 2.22 16.74
CA ASN A 302 6.24 0.75 16.73
C ASN A 302 5.94 0.09 15.36
N LEU A 303 6.41 0.68 14.27
CA LEU A 303 6.08 0.21 12.92
C LEU A 303 7.03 -0.89 12.39
N VAL A 304 8.27 -0.92 12.89
CA VAL A 304 9.28 -1.92 12.52
C VAL A 304 9.07 -3.19 13.38
N PRO A 305 8.96 -4.39 12.78
CA PRO A 305 8.92 -5.62 13.56
C PRO A 305 10.21 -5.85 14.35
N PRO A 306 10.17 -6.67 15.42
CA PRO A 306 11.39 -7.13 16.08
C PRO A 306 12.42 -7.56 15.05
N THR A 307 13.58 -6.91 15.07
CA THR A 307 14.60 -7.05 14.04
C THR A 307 15.82 -7.73 14.64
N TRP A 308 16.45 -8.57 13.83
CA TRP A 308 17.66 -9.29 14.14
C TRP A 308 18.73 -8.91 13.13
N VAL A 309 19.98 -9.04 13.52
CA VAL A 309 21.12 -8.75 12.66
C VAL A 309 22.14 -9.88 12.72
N ALA A 310 22.70 -10.22 11.56
CA ALA A 310 23.92 -11.00 11.44
C ALA A 310 24.92 -10.21 10.59
N MET A 311 26.19 -10.16 11.01
CA MET A 311 27.25 -9.41 10.34
C MET A 311 28.30 -10.30 9.67
N GLU A 312 28.30 -11.60 9.98
CA GLU A 312 29.30 -12.56 9.52
C GLU A 312 28.73 -13.49 8.44
N PRO A 313 29.38 -13.62 7.27
CA PRO A 313 28.99 -14.59 6.24
C PRO A 313 28.90 -16.02 6.78
N GLY A 314 27.90 -16.74 6.29
CA GLY A 314 27.57 -18.10 6.74
C GLY A 314 26.50 -18.15 7.83
N ALA A 315 26.07 -17.00 8.37
CA ALA A 315 24.90 -16.93 9.25
C ALA A 315 23.64 -17.48 8.58
N LYS A 316 22.94 -18.38 9.29
CA LYS A 316 21.82 -19.16 8.75
C LYS A 316 20.55 -19.07 9.59
N ILE A 317 19.43 -19.09 8.88
CA ILE A 317 18.09 -19.30 9.43
C ILE A 317 17.42 -20.42 8.64
N ALA A 318 16.78 -21.35 9.34
CA ALA A 318 15.94 -22.38 8.76
C ALA A 318 14.56 -22.40 9.41
N PHE A 319 13.52 -22.64 8.60
CA PHE A 319 12.18 -22.94 9.11
C PHE A 319 11.37 -23.69 8.06
N ARG A 320 10.18 -24.13 8.45
CA ARG A 320 9.22 -24.76 7.55
C ARG A 320 7.91 -24.02 7.59
N PHE A 321 7.19 -24.02 6.46
CA PHE A 321 5.84 -23.49 6.39
C PHE A 321 5.04 -24.24 5.34
N LYS A 322 3.72 -24.31 5.51
CA LYS A 322 2.80 -24.78 4.48
C LYS A 322 2.14 -23.58 3.81
N GLY A 323 2.39 -23.35 2.53
CA GLY A 323 1.85 -22.17 1.85
C GLY A 323 2.38 -21.93 0.46
N THR A 324 1.98 -20.81 -0.14
CA THR A 324 2.12 -20.57 -1.59
C THR A 324 3.10 -19.44 -1.96
N ALA A 325 3.55 -18.67 -0.98
CA ALA A 325 4.49 -17.58 -1.22
C ALA A 325 5.44 -17.39 -0.04
N LEU A 326 6.69 -17.05 -0.36
CA LEU A 326 7.74 -16.66 0.57
C LEU A 326 8.33 -15.31 0.16
N GLY A 327 8.50 -14.44 1.13
CA GLY A 327 9.38 -13.29 1.07
C GLY A 327 10.09 -13.08 2.40
N ILE A 328 10.91 -12.05 2.44
CA ILE A 328 11.54 -11.55 3.65
C ILE A 328 11.18 -10.09 3.84
N VAL A 329 11.21 -9.64 5.09
CA VAL A 329 11.13 -8.25 5.46
C VAL A 329 12.27 -7.92 6.41
N GLY A 330 12.96 -6.83 6.14
CA GLY A 330 14.10 -6.37 6.93
C GLY A 330 14.37 -4.90 6.70
N LEU A 331 15.50 -4.41 7.21
CA LEU A 331 15.88 -3.01 7.06
C LEU A 331 16.88 -2.86 5.94
N LYS A 332 16.51 -2.16 4.85
CA LYS A 332 17.51 -1.74 3.86
C LYS A 332 18.36 -0.61 4.40
N GLY A 333 19.62 -0.60 4.00
CA GLY A 333 20.60 0.35 4.51
C GLY A 333 22.01 0.01 4.02
N PRO A 334 22.96 0.93 4.21
CA PRO A 334 24.29 0.86 3.59
C PRO A 334 25.11 -0.36 4.05
N GLU A 335 24.75 -0.96 5.17
CA GLU A 335 25.46 -2.06 5.79
C GLU A 335 25.07 -3.44 5.24
N ASN A 336 24.01 -3.53 4.44
CA ASN A 336 23.51 -4.84 3.99
C ASN A 336 24.41 -5.47 2.91
N GLY A 337 24.58 -6.79 3.01
CA GLY A 337 25.27 -7.66 2.07
C GLY A 337 24.32 -8.44 1.16
N GLN A 338 24.82 -9.52 0.56
CA GLN A 338 24.04 -10.46 -0.25
C GLN A 338 23.59 -11.64 0.60
N PHE A 339 22.34 -12.08 0.44
CA PHE A 339 21.85 -13.33 1.01
C PHE A 339 21.40 -14.30 -0.08
N ARG A 340 21.26 -15.58 0.30
CA ARG A 340 20.64 -16.64 -0.50
C ARG A 340 19.42 -17.18 0.22
N VAL A 341 18.36 -17.43 -0.54
CA VAL A 341 17.18 -18.17 -0.09
C VAL A 341 17.09 -19.47 -0.88
N THR A 342 16.95 -20.58 -0.17
CA THR A 342 16.73 -21.92 -0.73
C THR A 342 15.38 -22.43 -0.24
N ILE A 343 14.55 -22.94 -1.16
CA ILE A 343 13.25 -23.53 -0.86
C ILE A 343 13.22 -24.92 -1.49
N ASP A 344 13.15 -25.96 -0.65
CA ASP A 344 13.22 -27.35 -1.07
C ASP A 344 14.35 -27.60 -2.10
N GLU A 345 14.03 -28.24 -3.22
CA GLU A 345 14.93 -28.51 -4.35
C GLU A 345 14.81 -27.46 -5.47
N LEU A 346 14.13 -26.33 -5.22
CA LEU A 346 14.05 -25.26 -6.20
C LEU A 346 15.43 -24.57 -6.36
N PRO A 347 15.76 -24.04 -7.56
CA PRO A 347 16.97 -23.26 -7.75
C PRO A 347 17.05 -22.13 -6.71
N PRO A 348 18.18 -21.99 -5.99
CA PRO A 348 18.33 -20.96 -4.97
C PRO A 348 18.33 -19.57 -5.62
N GLU A 349 17.76 -18.61 -4.91
CA GLU A 349 17.73 -17.22 -5.34
C GLU A 349 18.59 -16.36 -4.41
N THR A 350 19.27 -15.37 -4.96
CA THR A 350 20.04 -14.39 -4.17
C THR A 350 19.35 -13.03 -4.16
N GLY A 351 19.57 -12.28 -3.09
CA GLY A 351 19.00 -10.95 -2.92
C GLY A 351 19.88 -10.07 -2.05
N THR A 352 19.48 -8.81 -1.94
CA THR A 352 20.07 -7.86 -0.99
C THR A 352 19.01 -6.89 -0.51
N LEU A 353 19.16 -6.38 0.71
CA LEU A 353 18.41 -5.21 1.21
C LEU A 353 19.27 -3.95 1.06
N PHE A 354 19.81 -3.74 -0.14
CA PHE A 354 20.57 -2.56 -0.51
C PHE A 354 20.08 -2.04 -1.86
N ASP A 355 19.83 -0.73 -1.93
CA ASP A 355 19.41 -0.03 -3.15
C ASP A 355 19.96 1.40 -3.16
N SER A 356 19.59 2.19 -4.18
CA SER A 356 20.04 3.58 -4.30
C SER A 356 19.58 4.53 -3.20
N TYR A 357 18.67 4.10 -2.31
CA TYR A 357 18.22 4.88 -1.16
C TYR A 357 18.91 4.47 0.15
N SER A 358 19.81 3.50 0.08
CA SER A 358 20.58 2.98 1.22
C SER A 358 21.75 3.91 1.56
N THR A 359 21.44 5.14 1.98
CA THR A 359 22.43 6.15 2.39
C THR A 359 22.73 6.10 3.89
N PRO A 360 23.89 6.60 4.36
CA PRO A 360 24.26 6.61 5.78
C PRO A 360 23.15 7.17 6.68
N GLY A 361 22.87 6.48 7.78
CA GLY A 361 21.86 6.87 8.76
C GLY A 361 20.40 6.67 8.33
N ARG A 362 20.14 5.97 7.21
CA ARG A 362 18.78 5.67 6.75
C ARG A 362 18.55 4.16 6.68
N PHE A 363 17.67 3.68 7.55
CA PHE A 363 17.24 2.29 7.57
C PHE A 363 15.72 2.22 7.45
N TYR A 364 15.24 1.69 6.34
CA TYR A 364 13.80 1.60 6.04
C TYR A 364 13.41 0.15 5.81
N LEU A 365 12.17 -0.19 6.12
CA LEU A 365 11.64 -1.50 5.75
C LEU A 365 11.74 -1.73 4.25
N ALA A 366 12.34 -2.87 3.90
CA ALA A 366 12.44 -3.39 2.56
C ALA A 366 12.00 -4.84 2.55
N ARG A 367 11.53 -5.27 1.39
CA ARG A 367 11.03 -6.63 1.21
C ARG A 367 11.67 -7.21 -0.03
N TRP A 368 11.88 -8.51 0.02
CA TRP A 368 12.32 -9.29 -1.11
C TRP A 368 11.41 -10.52 -1.18
N PHE A 369 10.99 -10.91 -2.38
CA PHE A 369 10.11 -12.05 -2.58
C PHE A 369 10.81 -13.07 -3.46
N PHE A 370 10.66 -14.35 -3.11
CA PHE A 370 11.07 -15.45 -3.95
C PHE A 370 10.28 -15.37 -5.27
N SER A 371 10.97 -15.48 -6.41
CA SER A 371 10.38 -15.12 -7.70
C SER A 371 9.34 -16.13 -8.20
N LYS A 372 9.44 -17.38 -7.75
CA LYS A 372 8.56 -18.47 -8.19
C LYS A 372 7.34 -18.63 -7.27
N PRO A 373 6.15 -18.90 -7.84
CA PRO A 373 5.02 -19.36 -7.06
C PRO A 373 5.33 -20.72 -6.44
N LEU A 374 4.79 -20.97 -5.24
CA LEU A 374 4.94 -22.25 -4.55
C LEU A 374 3.61 -23.00 -4.55
N ALA A 375 3.67 -24.33 -4.61
CA ALA A 375 2.48 -25.17 -4.41
C ALA A 375 1.98 -25.02 -2.97
N ASP A 376 0.70 -25.26 -2.68
CA ASP A 376 0.20 -25.18 -1.29
C ASP A 376 0.56 -26.43 -0.46
N THR A 377 1.86 -26.64 -0.29
CA THR A 377 2.48 -27.79 0.37
C THR A 377 3.40 -27.33 1.49
N GLU A 378 3.90 -28.26 2.31
CA GLU A 378 4.97 -27.94 3.26
C GLU A 378 6.28 -27.71 2.51
N HIS A 379 6.94 -26.61 2.82
CA HIS A 379 8.22 -26.17 2.25
C HIS A 379 9.26 -26.03 3.36
N ARG A 380 10.51 -26.40 3.06
CA ARG A 380 11.69 -26.12 3.88
C ARG A 380 12.41 -24.90 3.31
N VAL A 381 12.61 -23.90 4.15
CA VAL A 381 13.30 -22.65 3.80
C VAL A 381 14.61 -22.56 4.54
N THR A 382 15.65 -22.16 3.82
CA THR A 382 16.94 -21.73 4.40
C THR A 382 17.29 -20.35 3.85
N LEU A 383 17.61 -19.42 4.75
CA LEU A 383 18.26 -18.14 4.43
C LEU A 383 19.70 -18.17 4.92
N GLU A 384 20.64 -17.75 4.07
CA GLU A 384 22.07 -17.70 4.36
C GLU A 384 22.66 -16.33 3.96
N LEU A 385 23.37 -15.66 4.86
CA LEU A 385 24.18 -14.49 4.54
C LEU A 385 25.45 -14.94 3.78
N LEU A 386 25.67 -14.45 2.57
CA LEU A 386 26.77 -14.91 1.70
C LEU A 386 28.03 -14.07 1.87
N ALA A 387 29.19 -14.66 1.63
CA ALA A 387 30.47 -13.92 1.56
C ALA A 387 30.61 -13.08 0.28
N THR A 388 29.79 -13.35 -0.74
CA THR A 388 29.79 -12.63 -2.02
C THR A 388 29.46 -11.16 -1.80
N GLN A 389 30.40 -10.29 -2.16
CA GLN A 389 30.24 -8.84 -2.06
C GLN A 389 29.27 -8.31 -3.13
N ILE A 390 28.44 -7.35 -2.74
CA ILE A 390 27.61 -6.58 -3.69
C ILE A 390 28.37 -5.32 -4.13
N ASP A 391 28.29 -4.98 -5.42
CA ASP A 391 28.88 -3.74 -5.92
C ASP A 391 27.97 -2.55 -5.59
N LYS A 392 28.06 -2.08 -4.33
CA LYS A 392 27.27 -0.95 -3.81
C LYS A 392 27.53 0.33 -4.60
N ALA A 393 28.78 0.54 -5.04
CA ALA A 393 29.15 1.70 -5.83
C ALA A 393 28.44 1.69 -7.20
N ALA A 394 28.42 0.56 -7.90
CA ALA A 394 27.69 0.43 -9.16
C ALA A 394 26.17 0.58 -8.99
N ILE A 395 25.59 0.04 -7.92
CA ILE A 395 24.15 0.20 -7.61
C ILE A 395 23.81 1.67 -7.41
N MET A 396 24.60 2.41 -6.63
CA MET A 396 24.40 3.85 -6.39
C MET A 396 24.61 4.66 -7.67
N ALA A 397 25.64 4.35 -8.45
CA ALA A 397 25.99 5.05 -9.69
C ALA A 397 24.88 4.95 -10.74
N LYS A 398 24.18 3.81 -10.84
CA LYS A 398 23.00 3.65 -11.72
C LYS A 398 21.89 4.64 -11.42
N ALA A 399 21.80 5.14 -10.18
CA ALA A 399 20.84 6.16 -9.78
C ALA A 399 21.43 7.59 -9.78
N GLY A 400 22.62 7.77 -10.39
CA GLY A 400 23.32 9.06 -10.41
C GLY A 400 23.88 9.48 -9.04
N LYS A 401 24.06 8.54 -8.10
CA LYS A 401 24.59 8.82 -6.76
C LYS A 401 26.02 8.30 -6.65
N LEU A 402 26.93 9.13 -6.16
CA LEU A 402 28.32 8.77 -5.92
C LEU A 402 28.54 8.48 -4.44
N ILE A 403 29.19 7.36 -4.12
CA ILE A 403 29.69 7.08 -2.77
C ILE A 403 30.98 7.88 -2.61
N THR A 404 30.91 9.00 -1.89
CA THR A 404 32.07 9.87 -1.61
C THR A 404 32.86 9.42 -0.37
N ASP A 405 32.19 8.79 0.58
CA ASP A 405 32.81 8.11 1.72
C ASP A 405 32.41 6.62 1.71
N PRO A 406 33.34 5.69 1.45
CA PRO A 406 33.04 4.26 1.38
C PRO A 406 32.86 3.61 2.75
N LYS A 407 33.30 4.24 3.86
CA LYS A 407 33.32 3.60 5.18
C LYS A 407 31.94 3.09 5.65
N PRO A 408 30.84 3.86 5.53
CA PRO A 408 29.51 3.39 5.94
C PRO A 408 28.98 2.22 5.11
N TYR A 409 29.57 1.97 3.94
CA TYR A 409 29.17 0.94 3.00
C TYR A 409 30.05 -0.32 3.10
N ALA A 410 31.08 -0.32 3.93
CA ALA A 410 32.04 -1.43 4.05
C ALA A 410 31.47 -2.66 4.77
N ALA A 411 30.47 -2.47 5.64
CA ALA A 411 29.82 -3.57 6.36
C ALA A 411 29.05 -4.50 5.42
N HIS A 412 28.88 -5.75 5.83
CA HIS A 412 28.28 -6.82 5.02
C HIS A 412 27.29 -7.66 5.83
N GLY A 413 26.36 -7.00 6.50
CA GLY A 413 25.37 -7.65 7.36
C GLY A 413 24.04 -7.92 6.68
N LEU A 414 23.08 -8.39 7.47
CA LEU A 414 21.68 -8.45 7.09
C LEU A 414 20.81 -8.13 8.30
N TYR A 415 20.05 -7.04 8.18
CA TYR A 415 19.02 -6.68 9.16
C TYR A 415 17.69 -7.28 8.74
N LEU A 416 17.21 -8.28 9.48
CA LEU A 416 16.04 -9.07 9.15
C LEU A 416 14.99 -8.98 10.25
N SER A 417 13.78 -8.58 9.89
CA SER A 417 12.63 -8.54 10.80
C SER A 417 11.82 -9.83 10.77
N GLY A 418 11.85 -10.56 9.64
CA GLY A 418 11.24 -11.88 9.54
C GLY A 418 10.94 -12.29 8.10
N PHE A 419 10.13 -13.33 7.97
CA PHE A 419 9.69 -13.91 6.71
C PHE A 419 8.22 -13.55 6.47
N LEU A 420 7.92 -13.13 5.25
CA LEU A 420 6.56 -12.92 4.78
C LEU A 420 6.08 -14.23 4.15
N VAL A 421 5.08 -14.87 4.72
CA VAL A 421 4.52 -16.11 4.15
C VAL A 421 3.05 -15.92 3.83
N VAL A 422 2.57 -16.59 2.77
CA VAL A 422 1.14 -16.83 2.56
C VAL A 422 0.88 -18.29 2.91
N GLY A 423 0.56 -18.54 4.18
CA GLY A 423 0.57 -19.89 4.74
C GLY A 423 0.79 -19.90 6.24
N GLU A 424 1.00 -21.11 6.78
CA GLU A 424 1.24 -21.31 8.21
C GLU A 424 2.62 -21.90 8.47
N PRO A 425 3.38 -21.39 9.45
CA PRO A 425 4.63 -22.00 9.86
C PRO A 425 4.40 -23.40 10.45
N VAL A 426 5.34 -24.32 10.24
CA VAL A 426 5.29 -25.71 10.71
C VAL A 426 6.42 -25.95 11.70
N GLY A 427 6.07 -26.28 12.93
CA GLY A 427 7.03 -26.60 13.99
C GLY A 427 7.89 -25.41 14.44
N THR A 428 7.42 -24.18 14.24
CA THR A 428 8.05 -22.98 14.79
C THR A 428 7.81 -22.84 16.28
N LYS A 429 8.68 -22.11 16.96
CA LYS A 429 8.47 -21.74 18.37
C LYS A 429 7.22 -20.84 18.46
N PRO A 430 6.47 -20.87 19.58
CA PRO A 430 5.38 -19.91 19.80
C PRO A 430 5.92 -18.47 19.72
N PRO A 431 5.11 -17.52 19.18
CA PRO A 431 5.50 -16.12 19.04
C PRO A 431 5.63 -15.39 20.39
#